data_AF-A0A8J7AGI1-F1
#
_entry.id   AF-A0A8J7AGI1-F1
#
_cell.length_a   1.000
_cell.length_b   1.000
_cell.length_c   1.000
_cell.angle_alpha   90.00
_cell.angle_beta   90.00
_cell.angle_gamma   90.00
#
_symmetry.space_group_name_H-M   'P 1'
#
loop_
_entity.id
_entity.type
_entity.pdbx_description
1 polymer ?
#
loop_
_entity_poly.entity_id
_entity_poly.type
_entity_poly.pdbx_seq_one_letter_code
_entity_poly.pdbx_strand_id
1 'polypeptide(L)'
;MLEALPNIGNAIAADLRAIGIETPEQLAQRDPLQTYYSLAEQMGPRHDPCVLYTLLAVQHYFNSDEKLPWWNFTDQGKRLLNSDDTQAPA
;
A
#
# COMPACT_ATOMS: atom_id res chain seq x y z
N MET A 1 -14.49 7.63 0.35
CA MET A 1 -13.61 7.88 1.52
C MET A 1 -12.57 6.77 1.57
N LEU A 2 -11.30 7.07 1.86
CA LEU A 2 -10.22 6.08 1.87
C LEU A 2 -10.44 4.99 2.93
N GLU A 3 -10.97 5.38 4.10
CA GLU A 3 -11.31 4.52 5.23
C GLU A 3 -12.46 3.54 4.93
N ALA A 4 -13.13 3.67 3.79
CA ALA A 4 -14.11 2.68 3.31
C ALA A 4 -13.45 1.48 2.61
N LEU A 5 -12.16 1.59 2.27
CA LEU A 5 -11.39 0.51 1.65
C LEU A 5 -11.02 -0.56 2.68
N PRO A 6 -10.92 -1.84 2.26
CA PRO A 6 -10.51 -2.89 3.15
C PRO A 6 -9.10 -2.62 3.70
N ASN A 7 -8.91 -2.90 4.99
CA ASN A 7 -7.62 -2.76 5.70
C ASN A 7 -7.09 -1.31 5.86
N ILE A 8 -7.81 -0.28 5.39
CA ILE A 8 -7.40 1.12 5.54
C ILE A 8 -8.08 1.75 6.76
N GLY A 9 -7.30 1.99 7.81
CA GLY A 9 -7.71 2.79 8.96
C GLY A 9 -7.36 4.27 8.83
N ASN A 10 -7.82 5.10 9.78
CA ASN A 10 -7.59 6.55 9.80
C ASN A 10 -6.11 6.95 9.65
N ALA A 11 -5.18 6.19 10.23
CA ALA A 11 -3.75 6.46 10.14
C ALA A 11 -3.24 6.35 8.70
N ILE A 12 -3.47 5.21 8.04
CA ILE A 12 -3.05 4.99 6.65
C ILE A 12 -3.75 5.98 5.72
N ALA A 13 -5.03 6.27 5.96
CA ALA A 13 -5.76 7.28 5.18
C ALA A 13 -5.17 8.69 5.33
N ALA A 14 -4.67 9.06 6.52
CA ALA A 14 -3.97 10.33 6.71
C ALA A 14 -2.62 10.36 5.97
N ASP A 15 -1.84 9.27 6.03
CA ASP A 15 -0.55 9.18 5.34
C ASP A 15 -0.73 9.22 3.80
N LEU A 16 -1.76 8.55 3.27
CA LEU A 16 -2.13 8.61 1.85
C LEU A 16 -2.49 10.04 1.42
N ARG A 17 -3.27 10.77 2.22
CA ARG A 17 -3.58 12.18 1.96
C ARG A 17 -2.33 13.05 1.98
N ALA A 18 -1.39 12.77 2.89
CA ALA A 18 -0.14 13.51 2.98
C ALA A 18 0.73 13.40 1.72
N ILE A 19 0.62 12.29 0.96
CA ILE A 19 1.29 12.11 -0.34
C ILE A 19 0.39 12.49 -1.55
N GLY A 20 -0.72 13.18 -1.31
CA GLY A 20 -1.61 13.70 -2.37
C GLY A 20 -2.61 12.69 -2.92
N ILE A 21 -2.87 11.58 -2.21
CA ILE A 21 -3.92 10.61 -2.54
C ILE A 21 -5.11 10.87 -1.61
N GLU A 22 -6.15 11.54 -2.13
CA GLU A 22 -7.32 11.97 -1.36
C GLU A 22 -8.54 11.05 -1.51
N THR A 23 -8.58 10.27 -2.60
CA THR A 23 -9.74 9.47 -2.99
C THR A 23 -9.37 8.01 -3.31
N PRO A 24 -10.30 7.04 -3.12
CA PRO A 24 -10.11 5.66 -3.56
C PRO A 24 -9.76 5.54 -5.04
N GLU A 25 -10.38 6.35 -5.89
CA GLU A 25 -10.16 6.35 -7.34
C GLU A 25 -8.73 6.77 -7.68
N GLN A 26 -8.18 7.76 -6.99
CA GLN A 26 -6.77 8.12 -7.13
C GLN A 26 -5.84 6.99 -6.70
N LEU A 27 -6.14 6.32 -5.58
CA LEU A 27 -5.35 5.18 -5.11
C LEU A 27 -5.38 4.01 -6.11
N ALA A 28 -6.54 3.75 -6.72
CA ALA A 28 -6.71 2.67 -7.70
C ALA A 28 -5.84 2.83 -8.96
N GLN A 29 -5.38 4.04 -9.26
CA GLN A 29 -4.50 4.33 -10.41
C GLN A 29 -3.01 4.29 -10.05
N ARG A 30 -2.65 4.02 -8.78
CA ARG A 30 -1.25 3.97 -8.34
C ARG A 30 -0.76 2.54 -8.22
N ASP A 31 0.51 2.35 -8.54
CA ASP A 31 1.19 1.09 -8.24
C ASP A 31 1.35 0.92 -6.70
N PRO A 32 0.99 -0.23 -6.12
CA PRO A 32 1.10 -0.47 -4.68
C PRO A 32 2.52 -0.32 -4.12
N LEU A 33 3.54 -0.76 -4.87
CA LEU A 33 4.93 -0.74 -4.43
C LEU A 33 5.50 0.68 -4.47
N GLN A 34 5.23 1.42 -5.54
CA GLN A 34 5.60 2.85 -5.62
C GLN A 34 4.86 3.70 -4.59
N THR A 35 3.59 3.37 -4.31
CA THR A 35 2.81 4.04 -3.25
C THR A 35 3.43 3.76 -1.88
N TYR A 36 3.79 2.51 -1.60
CA TYR A 36 4.52 2.14 -0.39
C TYR A 36 5.80 2.98 -0.23
N TYR A 37 6.66 3.04 -1.24
CA TYR A 37 7.87 3.86 -1.14
C TYR A 37 7.59 5.35 -0.93
N SER A 38 6.54 5.89 -1.55
CA SER A 38 6.13 7.29 -1.35
C SER A 38 5.69 7.56 0.10
N LEU A 39 5.10 6.56 0.78
CA LEU A 39 4.69 6.68 2.18
C LEU A 39 5.89 6.65 3.14
N ALA A 40 7.07 6.15 2.72
CA ALA A 40 8.25 6.05 3.57
C ALA A 40 8.63 7.40 4.21
N GLU A 41 8.56 8.48 3.44
CA GLU A 41 8.90 9.83 3.88
C GLU A 41 7.93 10.35 4.95
N GLN A 42 6.66 9.94 4.90
CA GLN A 42 5.63 10.36 5.84
C GLN A 42 5.61 9.48 7.10
N MET A 43 5.80 8.18 6.94
CA MET A 43 5.70 7.21 8.04
C MET A 43 6.98 7.15 8.88
N GLY A 44 8.14 7.50 8.30
CA GLY A 44 9.42 7.46 8.96
C GLY A 44 9.74 6.06 9.52
N PRO A 45 10.17 5.94 10.79
CA PRO A 45 10.49 4.65 11.40
C PRO A 45 9.32 3.64 11.49
N ARG A 46 8.08 4.07 11.23
CA ARG A 46 6.88 3.21 11.26
C ARG A 46 6.57 2.59 9.90
N HIS A 47 7.47 2.69 8.93
CA HIS A 47 7.25 2.18 7.59
C HIS A 47 7.37 0.65 7.54
N ASP A 48 6.35 -0.01 8.09
CA ASP A 48 6.28 -1.47 8.22
C ASP A 48 5.87 -2.12 6.87
N PRO A 49 6.46 -3.26 6.49
CA PRO A 49 6.11 -3.97 5.26
C PRO A 49 4.63 -4.36 5.12
N CYS A 50 3.89 -4.45 6.23
CA CYS A 50 2.46 -4.76 6.21
C CYS A 50 1.62 -3.67 5.52
N VAL A 51 2.16 -2.45 5.38
CA VAL A 51 1.55 -1.37 4.60
C VAL A 51 1.50 -1.74 3.11
N LEU A 52 2.59 -2.31 2.56
CA LEU A 52 2.58 -2.82 1.19
C LEU A 52 1.52 -3.90 1.01
N TYR A 53 1.39 -4.82 1.98
CA TYR A 53 0.43 -5.92 1.88
C TYR A 53 -1.02 -5.40 1.94
N THR A 54 -1.23 -4.33 2.70
CA THR A 54 -2.50 -3.59 2.74
C THR A 54 -2.81 -2.96 1.39
N LEU A 55 -1.83 -2.30 0.75
CA LEU A 55 -2.00 -1.70 -0.58
C LEU A 55 -2.27 -2.75 -1.66
N LEU A 56 -1.62 -3.92 -1.59
CA LEU A 56 -1.90 -5.07 -2.47
C LEU A 56 -3.33 -5.59 -2.29
N ALA A 57 -3.81 -5.70 -1.04
CA ALA A 57 -5.19 -6.11 -0.76
C ALA A 57 -6.22 -5.10 -1.30
N VAL A 58 -5.92 -3.80 -1.20
CA VAL A 58 -6.74 -2.74 -1.78
C VAL A 58 -6.76 -2.82 -3.31
N GLN A 59 -5.60 -3.05 -3.95
CA GLN A 59 -5.52 -3.24 -5.39
C GLN A 59 -6.32 -4.45 -5.86
N HIS A 60 -6.25 -5.56 -5.12
CA HIS A 60 -7.08 -6.73 -5.38
C HIS A 60 -8.56 -6.37 -5.30
N TYR A 61 -8.98 -5.68 -4.23
CA TYR A 61 -10.37 -5.24 -4.07
C TYR A 61 -10.86 -4.40 -5.25
N PHE A 62 -10.06 -3.47 -5.78
CA PHE A 62 -10.47 -2.71 -6.97
C PHE A 62 -10.66 -3.58 -8.23
N ASN A 63 -9.93 -4.69 -8.34
CA ASN A 63 -9.98 -5.57 -9.51
C ASN A 63 -11.06 -6.66 -9.41
N SER A 64 -11.40 -7.11 -8.20
CA SER A 64 -12.29 -8.25 -7.97
C SER A 64 -13.58 -7.91 -7.22
N ASP A 65 -13.67 -6.74 -6.59
CA ASP A 65 -14.67 -6.35 -5.59
C ASP A 65 -14.70 -7.28 -4.35
N GLU A 66 -13.69 -8.13 -4.17
CA GLU A 66 -13.56 -9.04 -3.03
C GLU A 66 -12.71 -8.42 -1.92
N LYS A 67 -13.23 -8.42 -0.69
CA LYS A 67 -12.53 -7.92 0.49
C LYS A 67 -11.74 -9.05 1.15
N LEU A 68 -10.43 -9.01 1.00
CA LEU A 68 -9.50 -9.95 1.64
C LEU A 68 -8.67 -9.26 2.73
N PRO A 69 -8.28 -10.00 3.78
CA PRO A 69 -7.36 -9.47 4.77
C PRO A 69 -5.96 -9.29 4.17
N TRP A 70 -5.23 -8.26 4.62
CA TRP A 70 -3.90 -7.93 4.09
C TRP A 70 -2.90 -9.08 4.21
N TRP A 71 -2.99 -9.95 5.22
CA TRP A 71 -2.01 -11.02 5.44
C TRP A 71 -2.02 -12.09 4.36
N ASN A 72 -3.09 -12.21 3.56
CA ASN A 72 -3.12 -13.07 2.37
C ASN A 72 -2.09 -12.65 1.31
N PHE A 73 -1.63 -11.39 1.36
CA PHE A 73 -0.68 -10.82 0.40
C PHE A 73 0.76 -10.78 0.93
N THR A 74 1.02 -11.36 2.10
CA THR A 74 2.35 -11.36 2.75
C THR A 74 3.43 -11.92 1.84
N ASP A 75 3.21 -13.11 1.25
CA ASP A 75 4.22 -13.76 0.40
C ASP A 75 4.47 -12.99 -0.89
N GLN A 76 3.42 -12.38 -1.46
CA GLN A 76 3.55 -11.52 -2.62
C GLN A 76 4.38 -10.26 -2.30
N GLY A 77 4.04 -9.55 -1.22
CA GLY A 77 4.75 -8.35 -0.83
C GLY A 77 6.20 -8.61 -0.46
N LYS A 78 6.51 -9.71 0.25
CA LYS A 78 7.89 -10.13 0.52
C LYS A 78 8.68 -10.36 -0.77
N ARG A 79 8.08 -11.02 -1.76
CA ARG A 79 8.73 -11.21 -3.07
C ARG A 79 9.01 -9.90 -3.77
N LEU A 80 8.07 -8.95 -3.75
CA LEU A 80 8.26 -7.62 -4.35
C LEU A 80 9.42 -6.88 -3.68
N LEU A 81 9.41 -6.79 -2.35
CA LEU A 81 10.47 -6.11 -1.59
C LEU A 81 11.86 -6.73 -1.83
N ASN A 82 11.96 -8.06 -1.79
CA ASN A 82 13.22 -8.76 -2.04
C ASN A 82 13.70 -8.60 -3.49
N SER A 83 12.79 -8.44 -4.45
CA SER A 83 13.13 -8.28 -5.87
C SER A 83 13.60 -6.85 -6.16
N ASP A 84 13.00 -5.85 -5.51
CA ASP A 84 13.41 -4.44 -5.62
C ASP A 84 14.73 -4.16 -4.89
N ASP A 85 15.04 -4.86 -3.79
CA ASP A 85 16.36 -4.78 -3.13
C ASP A 85 17.51 -5.17 -4.06
N THR A 86 17.23 -5.92 -5.14
CA THR A 86 18.23 -6.28 -6.16
C THR A 86 18.52 -5.13 -7.14
N GLN A 87 17.80 -3.99 -7.05
CA GLN A 87 17.98 -2.78 -7.87
C GLN A 87 18.60 -1.59 -7.14
N ALA A 88 19.14 -1.76 -5.92
CA ALA A 88 19.89 -0.69 -5.26
C ALA A 88 21.14 -0.32 -6.08
N PRO A 89 21.33 0.95 -6.50
CA PRO A 89 22.57 1.37 -7.14
C PRO A 89 23.73 1.26 -6.14
N ALA A 90 24.84 0.68 -6.61
CA ALA A 90 26.12 0.65 -5.92
C ALA A 90 26.69 2.05 -5.64
#